data_AF-A0A511FSR2-F1
#
_entry.id   AF-A0A511FSR2-F1
#
_cell.length_a   1.000
_cell.length_b   1.000
_cell.length_c   1.000
_cell.angle_alpha   90.00
_cell.angle_beta   90.00
_cell.angle_gamma   90.00
#
_symmetry.space_group_name_H-M   'P 1'
#
loop_
_entity.id
_entity.type
_entity.pdbx_description
1 polymer ?
#
loop_
_entity_poly.entity_id
_entity_poly.type
_entity_poly.pdbx_seq_one_letter_code
_entity_poly.pdbx_strand_id
1 'polypeptide(L)' 'MDTNQPHDTLDCDALLFTMLLPALIRYRDSLDCDVPEITAAIALLRIMDARRE' A
#
# COMPACT_ATOMS: atom_id res chain seq x y z
N MET A 1 -2.35 -38.26 7.61
CA MET A 1 -1.34 -37.25 7.23
C MET A 1 -2.10 -35.96 7.06
N ASP A 2 -1.97 -35.12 8.07
CA ASP A 2 -2.85 -34.02 8.45
C ASP A 2 -2.57 -32.73 7.67
N THR A 3 -3.67 -32.04 7.35
CA THR A 3 -3.81 -30.59 7.18
C THR A 3 -2.90 -29.87 6.18
N ASN A 4 -3.26 -29.92 4.89
CA ASN A 4 -3.00 -28.81 3.97
C ASN A 4 -3.93 -27.64 4.36
N GLN A 5 -3.48 -26.78 5.26
CA GLN A 5 -4.10 -25.47 5.48
C GLN A 5 -3.95 -24.65 4.20
N PRO A 6 -5.01 -24.02 3.67
CA PRO A 6 -4.81 -22.95 2.72
C PRO A 6 -4.08 -21.84 3.48
N HIS A 7 -2.83 -21.56 3.10
CA HIS A 7 -2.27 -20.25 3.37
C HIS A 7 -3.27 -19.27 2.75
N ASP A 8 -4.00 -18.53 3.58
CA ASP A 8 -4.61 -17.25 3.21
C ASP A 8 -3.50 -16.43 2.57
N THR A 9 -3.37 -16.52 1.24
CA THR A 9 -2.43 -15.73 0.48
C THR A 9 -2.94 -14.32 0.56
N LEU A 10 -2.42 -13.58 1.53
CA LEU A 10 -2.64 -12.15 1.66
C LEU A 10 -2.42 -11.54 0.27
N ASP A 11 -3.48 -10.99 -0.29
CA ASP A 11 -3.41 -10.28 -1.56
C ASP A 11 -2.61 -8.99 -1.30
N CYS A 12 -1.30 -9.09 -1.52
CA CYS A 12 -0.35 -8.00 -1.32
C CYS A 12 -0.76 -6.77 -2.13
N ASP A 13 -1.35 -6.97 -3.30
CA ASP A 13 -1.79 -5.85 -4.13
C ASP A 13 -3.02 -5.18 -3.52
N ALA A 14 -4.00 -5.96 -3.05
CA ALA A 14 -5.12 -5.40 -2.30
C ALA A 14 -4.65 -4.64 -1.05
N LEU A 15 -3.68 -5.20 -0.32
CA LEU A 15 -3.10 -4.53 0.85
C LEU A 15 -2.40 -3.22 0.48
N LEU A 16 -1.55 -3.22 -0.54
CA LEU A 16 -0.75 -2.05 -0.91
C LEU A 16 -1.60 -0.94 -1.55
N PHE A 17 -2.45 -1.29 -2.51
CA PHE A 17 -3.15 -0.30 -3.33
C PHE A 17 -4.55 0.03 -2.82
N THR A 18 -5.25 -0.94 -2.22
CA THR A 18 -6.62 -0.71 -1.70
C THR A 18 -6.61 -0.25 -0.24
N MET A 19 -5.62 -0.64 0.57
CA MET A 19 -5.55 -0.25 1.98
C MET A 19 -4.46 0.77 2.29
N LEU A 20 -3.19 0.46 1.97
CA LEU A 20 -2.03 1.22 2.42
C LEU A 20 -1.91 2.58 1.71
N LEU A 21 -2.01 2.62 0.38
CA LEU A 21 -1.89 3.87 -0.39
C LEU A 21 -2.95 4.92 0.05
N PRO A 22 -4.24 4.60 0.19
CA PRO A 22 -5.24 5.53 0.72
C PRO A 22 -4.98 5.94 2.18
N ALA A 23 -4.40 5.07 3.00
CA ALA A 23 -4.05 5.38 4.39
C ALA A 23 -2.86 6.37 4.46
N LEU A 24 -1.82 6.15 3.64
CA LEU A 24 -0.66 7.04 3.56
C LEU A 24 -1.02 8.43 3.05
N ILE A 25 -1.93 8.53 2.07
CA ILE A 25 -2.43 9.83 1.59
C ILE A 25 -3.15 10.58 2.71
N ARG A 26 -4.08 9.92 3.41
CA ARG A 26 -4.78 10.52 4.56
C ARG A 26 -3.83 10.93 5.67
N TYR A 27 -2.82 10.11 5.94
CA TYR A 27 -1.80 10.44 6.94
C TYR A 27 -1.00 11.68 6.53
N ARG A 28 -0.50 11.74 5.30
CA ARG A 28 0.20 12.92 4.77
C ARG A 28 -0.66 14.19 4.89
N ASP A 29 -1.92 14.10 4.49
CA ASP A 29 -2.84 15.24 4.51
C ASP A 29 -3.22 15.67 5.94
N SER A 30 -2.97 14.83 6.95
CA SER A 30 -3.15 15.14 8.38
C SER A 30 -1.94 15.80 9.04
N LEU A 31 -0.79 15.86 8.34
CA LEU A 31 0.43 16.47 8.86
C LEU A 31 0.45 17.98 8.59
N ASP A 32 0.93 18.76 9.56
CA ASP A 32 1.07 20.22 9.44
C ASP A 32 2.24 20.64 8.52
N CYS A 33 3.09 19.69 8.15
CA CYS A 33 4.22 19.91 7.25
C CYS A 33 4.39 18.73 6.29
N ASP A 34 5.02 19.01 5.14
CA ASP A 34 5.38 17.96 4.20
C ASP A 34 6.56 17.14 4.73
N VAL A 35 6.41 15.82 4.67
CA VAL A 35 7.45 14.84 5.00
C VAL A 35 7.88 14.17 3.69
N PRO A 36 9.08 14.51 3.16
CA PRO A 36 9.52 14.04 1.85
C PRO A 36 9.45 12.53 1.66
N GLU A 37 9.73 11.76 2.70
CA GLU A 37 9.72 10.29 2.69
C GLU A 37 8.31 9.72 2.47
N ILE A 38 7.29 10.34 3.07
CA ILE A 38 5.89 9.94 2.90
C ILE A 38 5.44 10.28 1.47
N THR A 39 5.78 11.47 1.00
CA THR A 39 5.50 11.90 -0.37
C THR A 39 6.18 10.99 -1.40
N ALA A 40 7.43 10.59 -1.15
CA ALA A 40 8.16 9.62 -1.99
C ALA A 40 7.51 8.24 -1.97
N ALA A 41 7.10 7.73 -0.80
CA ALA A 41 6.43 6.43 -0.69
C ALA A 41 5.09 6.39 -1.46
N ILE A 42 4.27 7.44 -1.34
CA ILE A 42 3.02 7.58 -2.11
C ILE A 42 3.31 7.60 -3.61
N ALA A 43 4.33 8.35 -4.05
CA ALA A 43 4.71 8.43 -5.46
C ALA A 43 5.16 7.07 -6.02
N LEU A 44 5.97 6.34 -5.27
CA LEU A 44 6.43 4.99 -5.66
C LEU A 44 5.25 4.02 -5.81
N LEU A 45 4.34 4.00 -4.84
CA LEU A 45 3.14 3.15 -4.89
C LEU A 45 2.25 3.51 -6.09
N ARG A 46 2.08 4.80 -6.42
CA ARG A 46 1.34 5.21 -7.62
C ARG A 46 2.02 4.79 -8.92
N ILE A 47 3.35 4.84 -8.99
CA ILE A 47 4.10 4.35 -10.17
C ILE A 47 3.95 2.84 -10.31
N MET A 48 3.99 2.10 -9.20
CA MET A 48 3.76 0.65 -9.21
C MET A 48 2.35 0.33 -9.68
N ASP A 49 1.33 1.06 -9.21
CA ASP A 49 -0.07 0.88 -9.61
C ASP A 49 -0.27 1.16 -11.10
N ALA A 50 0.29 2.27 -11.61
CA ALA A 50 0.22 2.65 -13.03
C ALA A 50 0.95 1.68 -13.98
N ARG A 51 1.83 0.80 -13.47
CA ARG A 51 2.51 -0.24 -14.26
C ARG A 51 1.78 -1.58 -14.26
N ARG A 52 0.66 -1.69 -13.54
CA ARG A 52 -0.16 -2.91 -13.48
C ARG A 52 -1.23 -2.95 -14.59
N GLU A 53 -1.55 -1.81 -15.19
CA GLU A 53 -2.39 -1.68 -16.40
C GLU A 53 -1.63 -2.11 -17.67
#